data_AF-A0A933D2T7-F1
#
_entry.id   AF-A0A933D2T7-F1
#
_cell.length_a   1.000
_cell.length_b   1.000
_cell.length_c   1.000
_cell.angle_alpha   90.00
_cell.angle_beta   90.00
_cell.angle_gamma   90.00
#
_symmetry.space_group_name_H-M   'P 1'
#
loop_
_entity.id
_entity.type
_entity.pdbx_description
1 polymer ?
#
loop_
_entity_poly.entity_id
_entity_poly.type
_entity_poly.pdbx_seq_one_letter_code
_entity_poly.pdbx_strand_id
1 'polypeptide(L)'
;MMDENRKKNKLGFVNTDRLLLAILGIGMFVLMGLISYDYLTPEWKAYQSEFIDIVEEKLGPERATAVQVGLQQVYVKELEKADRCITCHQGVEWKGLENAPEPYRTHPREILEKHPIDKFGCTTCHGGQGYAIDMVGAHGLIEHWEEPMLGKELGDFYVLSDKKSLMQINCNSCHRYDKETKGANYINRAKQLVHEKGCRACHVINGRGGTVGPDLTGEAEKSPEQFNYERIKGFNSEFT
;
A
#
# COMPACT_ATOMS: atom_id res chain seq x y z
N MET A 1 67.49 -25.10 16.59
CA MET A 1 66.79 -25.62 15.40
C MET A 1 65.31 -25.77 15.75
N MET A 2 64.43 -24.98 15.13
CA MET A 2 62.97 -25.19 15.31
C MET A 2 62.58 -26.51 14.65
N ASP A 3 61.97 -27.39 15.45
CA ASP A 3 61.42 -28.70 15.07
C ASP A 3 60.58 -28.60 13.78
N GLU A 4 60.93 -29.45 12.80
CA GLU A 4 60.35 -29.52 11.46
C GLU A 4 58.83 -29.78 11.50
N ASN A 5 58.36 -30.50 12.52
CA ASN A 5 56.93 -30.72 12.78
C ASN A 5 56.22 -29.42 13.18
N ARG A 6 56.89 -28.54 13.93
CA ARG A 6 56.34 -27.24 14.35
C ARG A 6 56.20 -26.28 13.17
N LYS A 7 57.10 -26.36 12.16
CA LYS A 7 56.98 -25.62 10.90
C LYS A 7 55.84 -26.14 10.03
N LYS A 8 55.72 -27.46 9.84
CA LYS A 8 54.62 -28.07 9.05
C LYS A 8 53.24 -27.74 9.63
N ASN A 9 53.07 -27.81 10.95
CA ASN A 9 51.81 -27.43 11.61
C ASN A 9 51.49 -25.94 11.46
N LYS A 10 52.50 -25.04 11.56
CA LYS A 10 52.29 -23.61 11.30
C LYS A 10 51.93 -23.30 9.84
N LEU A 11 52.58 -23.97 8.88
CA LEU A 11 52.31 -23.80 7.44
C LEU A 11 50.94 -24.35 7.04
N GLY A 12 50.52 -25.49 7.62
CA GLY A 12 49.18 -26.04 7.46
C GLY A 12 48.10 -25.08 8.00
N PHE A 13 48.30 -24.55 9.21
CA PHE A 13 47.43 -23.53 9.81
C PHE A 13 47.29 -22.28 8.93
N VAL A 14 48.40 -21.72 8.43
CA VAL A 14 48.39 -20.54 7.55
C VAL A 14 47.70 -20.81 6.21
N ASN A 15 47.85 -22.00 5.64
CA ASN A 15 47.18 -22.34 4.37
C ASN A 15 45.68 -22.55 4.54
N THR A 16 45.26 -23.17 5.65
CA THR A 16 43.84 -23.31 6.00
C THR A 16 43.21 -21.94 6.23
N ASP A 17 43.87 -21.06 6.99
CA ASP A 17 43.38 -19.70 7.24
C ASP A 17 43.27 -18.88 5.96
N ARG A 18 44.27 -18.98 5.05
CA ARG A 18 44.22 -18.33 3.73
C ARG A 18 43.07 -18.84 2.88
N LEU A 19 42.83 -20.15 2.87
CA LEU A 19 41.70 -20.75 2.15
C LEU A 19 40.37 -20.27 2.73
N LEU A 20 40.23 -20.27 4.06
CA LEU A 20 39.03 -19.77 4.73
C LEU A 20 38.76 -18.29 4.45
N LEU A 21 39.79 -17.45 4.51
CA LEU A 21 39.67 -16.02 4.17
C LEU A 21 39.31 -15.82 2.70
N ALA A 22 39.87 -16.61 1.78
CA ALA A 22 39.51 -16.56 0.36
C ALA A 22 38.04 -16.96 0.13
N ILE A 23 37.57 -18.02 0.78
CA ILE A 23 36.17 -18.47 0.72
C ILE A 23 35.24 -17.39 1.27
N LEU A 24 35.55 -16.82 2.44
CA LEU A 24 34.77 -15.72 3.02
C LEU A 24 34.75 -14.49 2.12
N GLY A 25 35.89 -14.14 1.52
CA GLY A 25 35.99 -13.03 0.56
C GLY A 25 35.14 -13.24 -0.68
N ILE A 26 35.18 -14.44 -1.27
CA ILE A 26 34.32 -14.81 -2.40
C ILE A 26 32.85 -14.79 -1.98
N GLY A 27 32.52 -15.34 -0.81
CA GLY A 27 31.16 -15.34 -0.27
C GLY A 27 30.61 -13.91 -0.10
N MET A 28 31.42 -13.00 0.43
CA MET A 28 31.05 -11.59 0.58
C MET A 28 30.90 -10.88 -0.78
N PHE A 29 31.76 -11.17 -1.75
CA PHE A 29 31.65 -10.62 -3.10
C PHE A 29 30.37 -11.11 -3.81
N VAL A 30 30.05 -12.41 -3.71
CA VAL A 30 28.82 -12.97 -4.26
C VAL A 30 27.60 -12.36 -3.58
N LEU A 31 27.60 -12.27 -2.25
CA LEU A 31 26.50 -11.65 -1.50
C LEU A 31 26.30 -10.18 -1.90
N MET A 32 27.38 -9.40 -2.03
CA MET A 32 27.32 -8.02 -2.51
C MET A 32 26.75 -7.94 -3.93
N GLY A 33 27.16 -8.85 -4.81
CA GLY A 33 26.61 -8.95 -6.17
C GLY A 33 25.11 -9.24 -6.19
N LEU A 34 24.64 -10.15 -5.35
CA LEU A 34 23.22 -10.47 -5.21
C LEU A 34 22.40 -9.29 -4.68
N ILE A 35 22.87 -8.62 -3.62
CA ILE A 35 22.20 -7.45 -3.05
C ILE A 35 22.19 -6.29 -4.06
N SER A 36 23.30 -6.07 -4.77
CA SER A 36 23.38 -5.02 -5.79
C SER A 36 22.45 -5.30 -6.95
N TYR A 37 22.33 -6.57 -7.37
CA TYR A 37 21.39 -6.98 -8.41
C TYR A 37 19.96 -6.68 -7.99
N ASP A 38 19.55 -7.16 -6.81
CA ASP A 38 18.22 -6.92 -6.25
C ASP A 38 17.87 -5.43 -6.17
N TYR A 39 18.79 -4.62 -5.64
CA TYR A 39 18.63 -3.16 -5.55
C TYR A 39 18.52 -2.47 -6.92
N LEU A 40 19.24 -2.96 -7.93
CA LEU A 40 19.26 -2.39 -9.27
C LEU A 40 18.11 -2.91 -10.15
N THR A 41 17.42 -3.98 -9.77
CA THR A 41 16.26 -4.53 -10.48
C THR A 41 15.01 -4.56 -9.60
N PRO A 42 14.58 -3.41 -9.05
CA PRO A 42 13.38 -3.37 -8.22
C PRO A 42 12.12 -3.73 -9.03
N GLU A 43 11.15 -4.33 -8.36
CA GLU A 43 9.91 -4.87 -8.93
C GLU A 43 9.20 -3.88 -9.86
N TRP A 44 9.11 -2.61 -9.47
CA TRP A 44 8.44 -1.55 -10.24
C TRP A 44 8.96 -1.35 -11.66
N LYS A 45 10.23 -1.72 -11.95
CA LYS A 45 10.78 -1.62 -13.32
C LYS A 45 10.06 -2.54 -14.30
N ALA A 46 9.64 -3.73 -13.85
CA ALA A 46 8.88 -4.65 -14.67
C ALA A 46 7.53 -4.04 -15.05
N TYR A 47 6.81 -3.48 -14.07
CA TYR A 47 5.52 -2.82 -14.32
C TYR A 47 5.63 -1.64 -15.29
N GLN A 48 6.69 -0.83 -15.20
CA GLN A 48 6.89 0.28 -16.14
C GLN A 48 7.20 -0.22 -17.55
N SER A 49 8.00 -1.29 -17.68
CA SER A 49 8.25 -1.91 -18.99
C SER A 49 6.96 -2.44 -19.62
N GLU A 50 6.17 -3.20 -18.86
CA GLU A 50 4.87 -3.71 -19.32
C GLU A 50 3.89 -2.57 -19.66
N PHE A 51 3.90 -1.49 -18.90
CA PHE A 51 3.06 -0.33 -19.19
C PHE A 51 3.45 0.36 -20.50
N ILE A 52 4.75 0.51 -20.76
CA ILE A 52 5.25 1.04 -22.04
C ILE A 52 4.76 0.17 -23.20
N ASP A 53 4.88 -1.16 -23.07
CA ASP A 53 4.42 -2.11 -24.09
C ASP A 53 2.92 -1.98 -24.34
N ILE A 54 2.10 -1.86 -23.28
CA ILE A 54 0.65 -1.69 -23.39
C ILE A 54 0.28 -0.35 -24.05
N VAL A 55 0.98 0.73 -23.71
CA VAL A 55 0.74 2.05 -24.29
C VAL A 55 1.15 2.04 -25.77
N GLU A 56 2.28 1.42 -26.12
CA GLU A 56 2.71 1.29 -27.50
C GLU A 56 1.70 0.49 -28.33
N GLU A 57 1.25 -0.66 -27.82
CA GLU A 57 0.29 -1.53 -28.48
C GLU A 57 -1.08 -0.84 -28.69
N LYS A 58 -1.60 -0.18 -27.64
CA LYS A 58 -2.98 0.34 -27.65
C LYS A 58 -3.11 1.78 -28.13
N LEU A 59 -2.11 2.61 -27.84
CA LEU A 59 -2.15 4.07 -28.06
C LEU A 59 -1.08 4.54 -29.05
N GLY A 60 -0.17 3.65 -29.46
CA GLY A 60 0.86 3.90 -30.46
C GLY A 60 2.21 4.34 -29.87
N PRO A 61 3.29 4.24 -30.68
CA PRO A 61 4.66 4.46 -30.21
C PRO A 61 4.93 5.89 -29.76
N GLU A 62 4.27 6.89 -30.36
CA GLU A 62 4.40 8.29 -29.91
C GLU A 62 3.96 8.45 -28.45
N ARG A 63 2.84 7.81 -28.08
CA ARG A 63 2.31 7.86 -26.71
C ARG A 63 3.22 7.11 -25.73
N ALA A 64 3.84 6.02 -26.16
CA ALA A 64 4.76 5.25 -25.32
C ALA A 64 5.97 6.09 -24.86
N THR A 65 6.45 7.03 -25.69
CA THR A 65 7.54 7.93 -25.29
C THR A 65 7.18 8.92 -24.17
N ALA A 66 5.89 9.15 -23.92
CA ALA A 66 5.40 10.02 -22.86
C ALA A 66 5.27 9.30 -21.50
N VAL A 67 5.51 7.98 -21.45
CA VAL A 67 5.52 7.23 -20.20
C VAL A 67 6.70 7.67 -19.34
N GLN A 68 6.41 8.06 -18.10
CA GLN A 68 7.45 8.44 -17.14
C GLN A 68 8.19 7.18 -16.66
N VAL A 69 9.51 7.24 -16.59
CA VAL A 69 10.33 6.13 -16.07
C VAL A 69 10.99 6.53 -14.76
N GLY A 70 11.26 5.53 -13.91
CA GLY A 70 11.85 5.74 -12.60
C GLY A 70 10.81 5.89 -11.50
N LEU A 71 11.29 6.09 -10.27
CA LEU A 71 10.46 6.23 -9.09
C LEU A 71 9.62 7.52 -9.17
N GLN A 72 8.31 7.38 -9.08
CA GLN A 72 7.37 8.51 -9.04
C GLN A 72 6.93 8.74 -7.60
N GLN A 73 6.85 10.01 -7.18
CA GLN A 73 6.38 10.36 -5.84
C GLN A 73 5.48 11.58 -5.89
N VAL A 74 4.29 11.41 -5.31
CA VAL A 74 3.37 12.50 -4.99
C VAL A 74 3.56 12.83 -3.52
N TYR A 75 3.78 14.09 -3.17
CA TYR A 75 3.84 14.53 -1.78
C TYR A 75 2.80 15.63 -1.57
N VAL A 76 1.80 15.32 -0.74
CA VAL A 76 0.73 16.24 -0.36
C VAL A 76 1.07 16.84 0.99
N LYS A 77 1.56 18.08 0.96
CA LYS A 77 2.06 18.77 2.15
C LYS A 77 0.97 18.96 3.21
N GLU A 78 -0.23 19.34 2.80
CA GLU A 78 -1.36 19.64 3.69
C GLU A 78 -1.86 18.41 4.45
N LEU A 79 -1.63 17.22 3.91
CA LEU A 79 -1.98 15.94 4.53
C LEU A 79 -0.77 15.24 5.15
N GLU A 80 0.44 15.80 4.99
CA GLU A 80 1.72 15.19 5.35
C GLU A 80 1.88 13.75 4.81
N LYS A 81 1.29 13.46 3.65
CA LYS A 81 1.31 12.15 3.01
C LYS A 81 2.19 12.13 1.76
N ALA A 82 2.97 11.07 1.61
CA ALA A 82 3.73 10.79 0.40
C ALA A 82 3.31 9.44 -0.18
N ASP A 83 3.08 9.40 -1.48
CA ASP A 83 2.63 8.22 -2.20
C ASP A 83 3.50 7.95 -3.43
N ARG A 84 3.85 6.69 -3.63
CA ARG A 84 4.63 6.20 -4.77
C ARG A 84 3.84 5.23 -5.65
N CYS A 85 2.54 5.11 -5.43
CA CYS A 85 1.65 4.15 -6.11
C CYS A 85 1.68 4.31 -7.64
N ILE A 86 1.76 5.56 -8.13
CA ILE A 86 1.87 5.87 -9.57
C ILE A 86 3.22 5.47 -10.19
N THR A 87 4.14 4.90 -9.41
CA THR A 87 5.33 4.25 -9.98
C THR A 87 4.94 3.00 -10.77
N CYS A 88 3.97 2.21 -10.26
CA CYS A 88 3.43 1.02 -10.93
C CYS A 88 2.06 1.28 -11.58
N HIS A 89 1.19 2.04 -10.92
CA HIS A 89 -0.15 2.39 -11.41
C HIS A 89 -0.14 3.57 -12.38
N GLN A 90 0.68 3.50 -13.43
CA GLN A 90 0.92 4.64 -14.33
C GLN A 90 -0.28 4.98 -15.22
N GLY A 91 -1.20 4.03 -15.42
CA GLY A 91 -2.37 4.21 -16.28
C GLY A 91 -3.48 5.07 -15.69
N VAL A 92 -3.42 5.44 -14.40
CA VAL A 92 -4.55 6.05 -13.66
C VAL A 92 -5.11 7.32 -14.31
N GLU A 93 -4.27 8.18 -14.87
CA GLU A 93 -4.68 9.43 -15.52
C GLU A 93 -4.71 9.33 -17.07
N TRP A 94 -4.36 8.18 -17.63
CA TRP A 94 -4.29 8.00 -19.08
C TRP A 94 -5.68 7.77 -19.67
N LYS A 95 -6.02 8.44 -20.78
CA LYS A 95 -7.27 8.19 -21.51
C LYS A 95 -7.09 7.01 -22.47
N GLY A 96 -8.08 6.12 -22.55
CA GLY A 96 -8.08 5.00 -23.49
C GLY A 96 -7.60 3.67 -22.90
N LEU A 97 -7.32 3.62 -21.59
CA LEU A 97 -6.91 2.41 -20.87
C LEU A 97 -7.97 1.95 -19.86
N GLU A 98 -9.24 2.36 -20.04
CA GLU A 98 -10.34 2.06 -19.13
C GLU A 98 -10.60 0.54 -19.00
N ASN A 99 -10.23 -0.22 -20.04
CA ASN A 99 -10.35 -1.68 -20.09
C ASN A 99 -8.99 -2.40 -19.96
N ALA A 100 -7.91 -1.70 -19.63
CA ALA A 100 -6.62 -2.35 -19.39
C ALA A 100 -6.68 -3.24 -18.13
N PRO A 101 -5.81 -4.26 -18.01
CA PRO A 101 -5.65 -4.99 -16.76
C PRO A 101 -5.10 -4.08 -15.66
N GLU A 102 -5.34 -4.44 -14.40
CA GLU A 102 -4.62 -3.82 -13.28
C GLU A 102 -3.14 -4.22 -13.36
N PRO A 103 -2.18 -3.35 -13.02
CA PRO A 103 -2.35 -2.00 -12.43
C PRO A 103 -2.49 -0.85 -13.45
N TYR A 104 -2.62 -1.14 -14.74
CA TYR A 104 -2.52 -0.17 -15.85
C TYR A 104 -3.83 0.50 -16.25
N ARG A 105 -4.91 0.27 -15.47
CA ARG A 105 -6.24 0.74 -15.82
C ARG A 105 -6.42 2.24 -15.53
N THR A 106 -7.12 2.92 -16.43
CA THR A 106 -7.58 4.30 -16.21
C THR A 106 -8.54 4.39 -15.03
N HIS A 107 -8.36 5.39 -14.19
CA HIS A 107 -9.24 5.66 -13.06
C HIS A 107 -10.59 6.25 -13.51
N PRO A 108 -11.71 5.97 -12.81
CA PRO A 108 -12.96 6.71 -12.99
C PRO A 108 -12.78 8.23 -12.94
N ARG A 109 -13.14 8.91 -14.03
CA ARG A 109 -12.89 10.35 -14.23
C ARG A 109 -13.61 11.26 -13.22
N GLU A 110 -14.88 10.97 -12.90
CA GLU A 110 -15.70 11.83 -12.03
C GLU A 110 -15.03 12.06 -10.65
N ILE A 111 -14.30 11.07 -10.15
CA ILE A 111 -13.62 11.16 -8.85
C ILE A 111 -12.36 12.01 -8.96
N LEU A 112 -11.47 11.74 -9.91
CA LEU A 112 -10.20 12.49 -10.03
C LEU A 112 -10.39 13.94 -10.48
N GLU A 113 -11.46 14.23 -11.24
CA GLU A 113 -11.80 15.63 -11.57
C GLU A 113 -12.11 16.47 -10.31
N LYS A 114 -12.55 15.82 -9.22
CA LYS A 114 -12.80 16.46 -7.92
C LYS A 114 -11.68 16.23 -6.91
N HIS A 115 -10.93 15.15 -7.05
CA HIS A 115 -9.86 14.70 -6.16
C HIS A 115 -8.60 14.38 -6.98
N PRO A 116 -7.91 15.40 -7.52
CA PRO A 116 -6.73 15.17 -8.34
C PRO A 116 -5.60 14.58 -7.47
N ILE A 117 -4.85 13.64 -8.04
CA ILE A 117 -3.90 12.80 -7.29
C ILE A 117 -2.79 13.66 -6.68
N ASP A 118 -2.35 14.72 -7.36
CA ASP A 118 -1.33 15.66 -6.89
C ASP A 118 -1.72 16.41 -5.60
N LYS A 119 -3.02 16.49 -5.27
CA LYS A 119 -3.53 17.18 -4.07
C LYS A 119 -4.04 16.25 -2.98
N PHE A 120 -4.33 15.00 -3.28
CA PHE A 120 -4.92 14.07 -2.32
C PHE A 120 -4.07 12.81 -2.10
N GLY A 121 -3.21 12.45 -3.05
CA GLY A 121 -2.53 11.16 -3.04
C GLY A 121 -3.48 9.99 -3.26
N CYS A 122 -2.92 8.79 -3.35
CA CYS A 122 -3.65 7.54 -3.49
C CYS A 122 -4.08 7.00 -2.13
N THR A 123 -3.19 7.01 -1.13
CA THR A 123 -3.41 6.34 0.16
C THR A 123 -4.47 7.02 1.01
N THR A 124 -4.72 8.31 0.79
CA THR A 124 -5.82 9.03 1.46
C THR A 124 -7.16 8.37 1.19
N CYS A 125 -7.42 7.88 -0.03
CA CYS A 125 -8.67 7.22 -0.39
C CYS A 125 -8.56 5.69 -0.28
N HIS A 126 -7.43 5.13 -0.69
CA HIS A 126 -7.28 3.69 -0.86
C HIS A 126 -6.60 3.00 0.32
N GLY A 127 -6.03 3.71 1.30
CA GLY A 127 -5.13 3.09 2.29
C GLY A 127 -3.84 2.58 1.62
N GLY A 128 -3.15 1.67 2.30
CA GLY A 128 -1.86 1.15 1.89
C GLY A 128 -0.68 1.96 2.44
N GLN A 129 0.52 1.57 2.04
CA GLN A 129 1.78 2.20 2.45
C GLN A 129 2.37 3.02 1.30
N GLY A 130 2.20 4.34 1.36
CA GLY A 130 2.59 5.25 0.28
C GLY A 130 4.10 5.30 0.01
N TYR A 131 4.95 4.96 0.99
CA TYR A 131 6.40 4.98 0.84
C TYR A 131 7.00 3.72 0.19
N ALA A 132 6.28 2.61 0.20
CA ALA A 132 6.78 1.36 -0.33
C ALA A 132 6.88 1.39 -1.86
N ILE A 133 7.76 0.54 -2.39
CA ILE A 133 8.12 0.51 -3.82
C ILE A 133 7.99 -0.90 -4.43
N ASP A 134 7.43 -1.82 -3.66
CA ASP A 134 7.10 -3.20 -3.99
C ASP A 134 5.62 -3.43 -3.70
N MET A 135 5.02 -4.43 -4.34
CA MET A 135 3.57 -4.64 -4.29
C MET A 135 3.07 -4.95 -2.87
N VAL A 136 3.74 -5.86 -2.17
CA VAL A 136 3.31 -6.34 -0.84
C VAL A 136 3.37 -5.21 0.18
N GLY A 137 4.49 -4.50 0.21
CA GLY A 137 4.70 -3.32 1.03
C GLY A 137 3.67 -2.25 0.72
N ALA A 138 3.52 -1.86 -0.55
CA ALA A 138 2.63 -0.77 -0.96
C ALA A 138 1.16 -1.04 -0.68
N HIS A 139 0.71 -2.29 -0.84
CA HIS A 139 -0.64 -2.70 -0.47
C HIS A 139 -0.82 -2.84 1.05
N GLY A 140 0.24 -2.75 1.84
CA GLY A 140 0.18 -2.72 3.29
C GLY A 140 -0.21 -4.05 3.92
N LEU A 141 -0.01 -5.18 3.21
CA LEU A 141 -0.23 -6.53 3.72
C LEU A 141 1.03 -7.05 4.42
N ILE A 142 1.55 -6.25 5.35
CA ILE A 142 2.76 -6.51 6.11
C ILE A 142 2.46 -6.43 7.61
N GLU A 143 3.25 -7.17 8.39
CA GLU A 143 3.14 -7.18 9.84
C GLU A 143 3.24 -5.76 10.43
N HIS A 144 2.40 -5.46 11.41
CA HIS A 144 2.35 -4.17 12.12
C HIS A 144 1.98 -2.94 11.26
N TRP A 145 1.39 -3.12 10.08
CA TRP A 145 0.82 -2.03 9.31
C TRP A 145 -0.71 -1.99 9.43
N GLU A 146 -1.24 -0.94 10.05
CA GLU A 146 -2.66 -0.85 10.40
C GLU A 146 -3.53 -0.25 9.29
N GLU A 147 -2.95 0.28 8.21
CA GLU A 147 -3.67 0.91 7.10
C GLU A 147 -3.45 0.14 5.78
N PRO A 148 -3.90 -1.11 5.65
CA PRO A 148 -3.78 -1.84 4.39
C PRO A 148 -4.60 -1.18 3.27
N MET A 149 -4.31 -1.57 2.04
CA MET A 149 -5.04 -1.09 0.88
C MET A 149 -6.46 -1.65 0.89
N LEU A 150 -7.45 -0.74 0.95
CA LEU A 150 -8.89 -0.98 1.07
C LEU A 150 -9.53 -1.44 -0.24
N GLY A 151 -8.82 -2.26 -1.00
CA GLY A 151 -9.23 -2.76 -2.29
C GLY A 151 -9.80 -4.17 -2.24
N LYS A 152 -9.84 -4.78 -3.42
CA LYS A 152 -10.48 -6.08 -3.65
C LYS A 152 -9.86 -7.19 -2.81
N GLU A 153 -8.54 -7.18 -2.63
CA GLU A 153 -7.81 -8.22 -1.90
C GLU A 153 -8.22 -8.27 -0.42
N LEU A 154 -8.28 -7.12 0.24
CA LEU A 154 -8.77 -7.02 1.62
C LEU A 154 -10.26 -7.35 1.72
N GLY A 155 -11.07 -6.91 0.75
CA GLY A 155 -12.48 -7.28 0.69
C GLY A 155 -12.70 -8.79 0.49
N ASP A 156 -11.80 -9.46 -0.23
CA ASP A 156 -11.79 -10.91 -0.40
C ASP A 156 -11.41 -11.62 0.90
N PHE A 157 -10.40 -11.12 1.62
CA PHE A 157 -9.99 -11.63 2.92
C PHE A 157 -11.15 -11.60 3.94
N TYR A 158 -11.90 -10.49 3.99
CA TYR A 158 -13.07 -10.33 4.86
C TYR A 158 -14.37 -10.93 4.31
N VAL A 159 -14.32 -11.63 3.16
CA VAL A 159 -15.47 -12.29 2.53
C VAL A 159 -16.65 -11.33 2.31
N LEU A 160 -16.34 -10.11 1.87
CA LEU A 160 -17.34 -9.08 1.61
C LEU A 160 -18.06 -9.35 0.29
N SER A 161 -19.39 -9.15 0.28
CA SER A 161 -20.19 -9.28 -0.94
C SER A 161 -19.80 -8.24 -1.99
N ASP A 162 -19.54 -7.00 -1.56
CA ASP A 162 -18.87 -5.98 -2.35
C ASP A 162 -17.42 -5.84 -1.88
N LYS A 163 -16.50 -6.41 -2.67
CA LYS A 163 -15.06 -6.44 -2.39
C LYS A 163 -14.40 -5.07 -2.40
N LYS A 164 -15.06 -4.03 -2.93
CA LYS A 164 -14.53 -2.65 -2.98
C LYS A 164 -15.15 -1.74 -1.92
N SER A 165 -16.06 -2.27 -1.10
CA SER A 165 -16.83 -1.49 -0.13
C SER A 165 -15.96 -0.78 0.91
N LEU A 166 -14.85 -1.40 1.34
CA LEU A 166 -13.96 -0.86 2.37
C LEU A 166 -13.33 0.48 1.96
N MET A 167 -13.06 0.70 0.67
CA MET A 167 -12.52 1.97 0.17
C MET A 167 -13.38 3.19 0.55
N GLN A 168 -14.69 2.99 0.78
CA GLN A 168 -15.56 4.10 1.16
C GLN A 168 -15.32 4.61 2.59
N ILE A 169 -14.65 3.83 3.46
CA ILE A 169 -14.33 4.23 4.85
C ILE A 169 -13.64 5.59 4.86
N ASN A 170 -12.61 5.74 4.02
CA ASN A 170 -11.78 6.95 3.98
C ASN A 170 -12.49 8.17 3.38
N CYS A 171 -13.59 7.99 2.62
CA CYS A 171 -14.37 9.13 2.13
C CYS A 171 -14.90 9.99 3.30
N ASN A 172 -15.23 9.35 4.42
CA ASN A 172 -15.83 10.02 5.57
C ASN A 172 -14.82 10.84 6.38
N SER A 173 -13.50 10.71 6.15
CA SER A 173 -12.47 11.53 6.78
C SER A 173 -12.65 13.01 6.45
N CYS A 174 -13.02 13.34 5.20
CA CYS A 174 -13.35 14.71 4.79
C CYS A 174 -14.86 14.94 4.68
N HIS A 175 -15.62 13.97 4.16
CA HIS A 175 -17.07 14.11 3.94
C HIS A 175 -17.93 13.83 5.18
N ARG A 176 -17.36 13.89 6.38
CA ARG A 176 -18.03 13.61 7.67
C ARG A 176 -19.32 14.40 7.87
N TYR A 177 -19.28 15.68 7.53
CA TYR A 177 -20.36 16.63 7.82
C TYR A 177 -21.38 16.74 6.68
N ASP A 178 -21.13 16.08 5.56
CA ASP A 178 -22.09 16.03 4.47
C ASP A 178 -23.33 15.27 4.91
N LYS A 179 -24.51 15.81 4.58
CA LYS A 179 -25.77 15.07 4.73
C LYS A 179 -25.75 13.78 3.91
N GLU A 180 -25.21 13.86 2.70
CA GLU A 180 -25.08 12.75 1.77
C GLU A 180 -23.84 12.96 0.90
N THR A 181 -23.09 11.90 0.66
CA THR A 181 -21.88 11.89 -0.16
C THR A 181 -22.18 11.06 -1.42
N LYS A 182 -22.29 11.73 -2.58
CA LYS A 182 -22.68 11.08 -3.85
C LYS A 182 -21.69 9.97 -4.20
N GLY A 183 -22.19 8.77 -4.50
CA GLY A 183 -21.38 7.60 -4.86
C GLY A 183 -20.83 6.80 -3.67
N ALA A 184 -20.99 7.29 -2.43
CA ALA A 184 -20.54 6.62 -1.22
C ALA A 184 -21.72 5.98 -0.45
N ASN A 185 -22.37 5.00 -1.07
CA ASN A 185 -23.59 4.36 -0.55
C ASN A 185 -23.43 3.75 0.85
N TYR A 186 -22.28 3.17 1.17
CA TYR A 186 -22.02 2.58 2.49
C TYR A 186 -21.92 3.66 3.57
N ILE A 187 -21.25 4.78 3.27
CA ILE A 187 -21.19 5.93 4.18
C ILE A 187 -22.57 6.57 4.37
N ASN A 188 -23.33 6.73 3.29
CA ASN A 188 -24.70 7.27 3.39
C ASN A 188 -25.60 6.36 4.24
N ARG A 189 -25.48 5.03 4.10
CA ARG A 189 -26.18 4.08 4.94
C ARG A 189 -25.74 4.16 6.41
N ALA A 190 -24.44 4.30 6.67
CA ALA A 190 -23.93 4.46 8.02
C ALA A 190 -24.49 5.74 8.69
N LYS A 191 -24.48 6.87 7.98
CA LYS A 191 -25.06 8.14 8.45
C LYS A 191 -26.56 8.00 8.77
N GLN A 192 -27.31 7.30 7.92
CA GLN A 192 -28.72 7.00 8.15
C GLN A 192 -28.93 6.14 9.41
N LEU A 193 -28.13 5.09 9.60
CA LEU A 193 -28.21 4.19 10.76
C LEU A 193 -27.98 4.95 12.08
N VAL A 194 -27.01 5.86 12.12
CA VAL A 194 -26.75 6.70 13.31
C VAL A 194 -28.00 7.48 13.73
N HIS A 195 -28.77 7.96 12.76
CA HIS A 195 -30.03 8.66 13.00
C HIS A 195 -31.16 7.70 13.37
N GLU A 196 -31.41 6.66 12.57
CA GLU A 196 -32.50 5.70 12.76
C GLU A 196 -32.42 4.93 14.08
N LYS A 197 -31.20 4.60 14.52
CA LYS A 197 -30.96 3.90 15.78
C LYS A 197 -30.86 4.85 16.97
N GLY A 198 -30.94 6.15 16.73
CA GLY A 198 -30.85 7.16 17.80
C GLY A 198 -29.54 7.09 18.56
N CYS A 199 -28.42 6.77 17.92
CA CYS A 199 -27.13 6.55 18.61
C CYS A 199 -26.74 7.73 19.50
N ARG A 200 -27.08 8.96 19.07
CA ARG A 200 -26.84 10.20 19.83
C ARG A 200 -27.65 10.31 21.13
N ALA A 201 -28.65 9.47 21.36
CA ALA A 201 -29.37 9.43 22.64
C ALA A 201 -28.43 8.99 23.77
N CYS A 202 -27.51 8.06 23.48
CA CYS A 202 -26.55 7.55 24.46
C CYS A 202 -25.13 8.04 24.23
N HIS A 203 -24.71 8.25 22.98
CA HIS A 203 -23.33 8.53 22.60
C HIS A 203 -23.11 9.98 22.19
N VAL A 204 -21.94 10.52 22.53
CA VAL A 204 -21.45 11.77 21.94
C VAL A 204 -20.94 11.49 20.53
N ILE A 205 -21.34 12.31 19.57
CA ILE A 205 -20.85 12.26 18.18
C ILE A 205 -20.67 13.69 17.70
N ASN A 206 -19.43 14.07 17.38
CA ASN A 206 -19.03 15.43 16.99
C ASN A 206 -19.48 16.46 18.05
N GLY A 207 -19.22 16.16 19.34
CA GLY A 207 -19.53 17.04 20.46
C GLY A 207 -21.02 17.17 20.81
N ARG A 208 -21.90 16.31 20.25
CA ARG A 208 -23.34 16.32 20.54
C ARG A 208 -23.87 14.92 20.87
N GLY A 209 -24.74 14.82 21.87
CA GLY A 209 -25.43 13.60 22.25
C GLY A 209 -25.40 13.34 23.75
N GLY A 210 -25.81 12.14 24.16
CA GLY A 210 -25.71 11.67 25.53
C GLY A 210 -24.29 11.23 25.90
N THR A 211 -23.99 11.19 27.20
CA THR A 211 -22.70 10.74 27.76
C THR A 211 -22.83 9.40 28.48
N VAL A 212 -23.89 8.64 28.17
CA VAL A 212 -24.18 7.33 28.79
C VAL A 212 -23.28 6.26 28.16
N GLY A 213 -23.12 6.31 26.84
CA GLY A 213 -22.18 5.49 26.08
C GLY A 213 -20.87 6.23 25.79
N PRO A 214 -19.83 5.51 25.34
CA PRO A 214 -18.56 6.12 24.93
C PRO A 214 -18.75 7.12 23.78
N ASP A 215 -17.81 8.05 23.65
CA ASP A 215 -17.75 8.96 22.50
C ASP A 215 -17.46 8.16 21.22
N LEU A 216 -18.28 8.35 20.18
CA LEU A 216 -18.11 7.67 18.89
C LEU A 216 -17.55 8.59 17.79
N THR A 217 -17.08 9.79 18.14
CA THR A 217 -16.62 10.80 17.17
C THR A 217 -15.51 10.27 16.25
N GLY A 218 -14.53 9.55 16.80
CA GLY A 218 -13.40 8.98 16.06
C GLY A 218 -13.63 7.56 15.53
N GLU A 219 -14.76 6.92 15.84
CA GLU A 219 -14.96 5.50 15.49
C GLU A 219 -15.03 5.27 13.97
N ALA A 220 -15.44 6.27 13.21
CA ALA A 220 -15.50 6.20 11.75
C ALA A 220 -14.16 6.52 11.05
N GLU A 221 -13.09 6.82 11.80
CA GLU A 221 -11.74 7.08 11.27
C GLU A 221 -10.86 5.82 11.26
N LYS A 222 -11.32 4.76 11.94
CA LYS A 222 -10.56 3.53 12.09
C LYS A 222 -10.45 2.77 10.77
N SER A 223 -9.25 2.28 10.50
CA SER A 223 -9.03 1.23 9.51
C SER A 223 -9.74 -0.05 9.92
N PRO A 224 -10.16 -0.93 8.98
CA PRO A 224 -10.71 -2.24 9.30
C PRO A 224 -9.91 -2.98 10.37
N GLU A 225 -8.59 -2.94 10.29
CA GLU A 225 -7.68 -3.63 11.21
C GLU A 225 -7.81 -3.19 12.68
N GLN A 226 -8.33 -1.98 12.93
CA GLN A 226 -8.42 -1.37 14.25
C GLN A 226 -9.76 -1.66 14.95
N PHE A 227 -10.68 -2.39 14.31
CA PHE A 227 -11.91 -2.83 14.94
C PHE A 227 -11.72 -4.15 15.69
N ASN A 228 -12.37 -4.30 16.85
CA ASN A 228 -12.36 -5.57 17.58
C ASN A 228 -13.33 -6.56 16.92
N TYR A 229 -12.76 -7.63 16.33
CA TYR A 229 -13.51 -8.73 15.73
C TYR A 229 -13.62 -9.98 16.61
N GLU A 230 -13.10 -9.99 17.85
CA GLU A 230 -13.06 -11.19 18.72
C GLU A 230 -14.42 -11.86 18.93
N ARG A 231 -15.51 -11.09 18.84
CA ARG A 231 -16.89 -11.55 19.03
C ARG A 231 -17.62 -11.86 17.72
N ILE A 232 -16.94 -11.75 16.59
CA ILE A 232 -17.46 -12.06 15.26
C ILE A 232 -16.83 -13.38 14.80
N LYS A 233 -17.64 -14.29 14.25
CA LYS A 233 -17.11 -15.56 13.72
C LYS A 233 -16.34 -15.28 12.42
N GLY A 234 -15.07 -15.64 12.36
CA GLY A 234 -14.24 -15.47 11.16
C GLY A 234 -12.74 -15.57 11.46
N PHE A 235 -11.91 -15.24 10.47
CA PHE A 235 -10.50 -14.93 10.69
C PHE A 235 -10.41 -13.53 11.30
N ASN A 236 -9.65 -13.39 12.39
CA ASN A 236 -9.41 -12.11 13.03
C ASN A 236 -8.15 -11.48 12.43
N SER A 237 -8.11 -10.15 12.34
CA SER A 237 -6.87 -9.43 12.04
C SER A 237 -5.84 -9.65 13.14
N GLU A 238 -4.55 -9.49 12.84
CA GLU A 238 -3.45 -9.74 13.79
C GLU A 238 -3.43 -8.75 14.99
N PHE A 239 -4.30 -7.74 14.99
CA PHE A 239 -4.38 -6.71 16.02
C PHE A 239 -5.43 -7.01 17.12
N THR A 240 -5.99 -8.22 17.17
CA THR A 240 -6.83 -8.72 18.28
C THR A 240 -6.35 -10.07 18.80
#